data_AF-A0A1V6B8T4-F1
#
_entry.id   AF-A0A1V6B8T4-F1
#
_cell.length_a   1.000
_cell.length_b   1.000
_cell.length_c   1.000
_cell.angle_alpha   90.00
_cell.angle_beta   90.00
_cell.angle_gamma   90.00
#
_symmetry.space_group_name_H-M   'P 1'
#
loop_
_entity.id
_entity.type
_entity.pdbx_description
1 polymer ?
#
loop_
_entity_poly.entity_id
_entity_poly.type
_entity_poly.pdbx_seq_one_letter_code
_entity_poly.pdbx_strand_id
1 'polypeptide(L)' 'MRYKTTGKKNIQPFEPPCRKTIYHTREDAEDMIRHIAETRTGRMITAYRCEACGFWHLTSKQK' A
#
# COMPACT_ATOMS: atom_id res chain seq x y z
N MET A 1 43.96 -14.65 21.40
CA MET A 1 42.58 -14.16 21.65
C MET A 1 41.74 -14.43 20.41
N ARG A 2 40.72 -15.31 20.49
CA ARG A 2 39.87 -15.69 19.34
C ARG A 2 38.64 -14.78 19.31
N TYR A 3 38.57 -13.88 18.34
CA TYR A 3 37.41 -13.01 18.12
C TYR A 3 36.26 -13.85 17.58
N LYS A 4 35.15 -13.92 18.33
CA LYS A 4 33.92 -14.58 17.89
C LYS A 4 33.24 -13.69 16.85
N THR A 5 33.20 -14.13 15.61
CA THR A 5 32.44 -13.46 14.54
C THR A 5 30.95 -13.62 14.85
N THR A 6 30.37 -12.59 15.46
CA THR A 6 28.92 -12.52 15.71
C THR A 6 28.19 -12.56 14.37
N GLY A 7 27.37 -13.59 14.19
CA GLY A 7 26.67 -13.89 12.95
C GLY A 7 25.95 -12.68 12.37
N LYS A 8 26.08 -12.52 11.05
CA LYS A 8 25.36 -11.54 10.25
C LYS A 8 23.86 -11.77 10.48
N LYS A 9 23.24 -10.89 11.27
CA LYS A 9 21.78 -10.82 11.37
C LYS A 9 21.30 -10.46 9.98
N ASN A 10 20.54 -11.36 9.37
CA ASN A 10 19.95 -11.16 8.06
C ASN A 10 18.86 -10.10 8.22
N ILE A 11 19.23 -8.82 8.12
CA ILE A 11 18.26 -7.72 8.06
C ILE A 11 17.59 -7.86 6.71
N GLN A 12 16.49 -8.60 6.68
CA GLN A 12 15.64 -8.66 5.52
C GLN A 12 15.24 -7.22 5.18
N PRO A 13 15.39 -6.78 3.93
CA PRO A 13 14.88 -5.49 3.49
C PRO A 13 13.42 -5.42 3.91
N PHE A 14 13.05 -4.34 4.61
CA PHE A 14 11.67 -4.03 4.93
C PHE A 14 10.97 -3.76 3.60
N GLU A 15 10.56 -4.83 2.91
CA GLU A 15 9.71 -4.70 1.73
C GLU A 15 8.42 -4.06 2.23
N PRO A 16 8.00 -2.91 1.67
CA PRO A 16 6.74 -2.33 2.05
C PRO A 16 5.65 -3.39 1.81
N PRO A 17 4.80 -3.68 2.81
CA PRO A 17 3.86 -4.81 2.77
C PRO A 17 2.81 -4.70 1.67
N CYS A 18 2.82 -3.61 0.89
CA CYS A 18 1.94 -3.42 -0.24
C CYS A 18 2.69 -2.88 -1.47
N ARG A 19 2.57 -3.58 -2.61
CA ARG A 19 3.00 -3.10 -3.94
C ARG A 19 1.99 -2.14 -4.60
N LYS A 20 0.93 -1.77 -3.89
CA LYS A 20 -0.16 -0.93 -4.39
C LYS A 20 0.13 0.55 -4.08
N THR A 21 -0.48 1.45 -4.85
CA THR A 21 -0.47 2.89 -4.56
C THR A 21 -0.99 3.16 -3.16
N ILE A 22 -0.18 3.84 -2.35
CA ILE A 22 -0.45 4.15 -0.95
C ILE A 22 -1.01 5.56 -0.87
N TYR A 23 -2.16 5.72 -0.23
CA TYR A 23 -2.72 7.02 0.13
C TYR A 23 -2.69 7.19 1.64
N HIS A 24 -2.19 8.34 2.09
CA HIS A 24 -2.01 8.63 3.51
C HIS A 24 -3.34 9.02 4.17
N THR A 25 -4.15 9.78 3.46
CA THR A 25 -5.47 10.24 3.90
C THR A 25 -6.58 9.55 3.11
N ARG A 26 -7.78 9.55 3.67
CA ARG A 26 -8.97 9.09 2.96
C ARG A 26 -9.32 10.05 1.82
N GLU A 27 -9.15 11.35 2.04
CA GLU A 27 -9.47 12.41 1.08
C GLU A 27 -8.62 12.27 -0.19
N ASP A 28 -7.31 12.03 -0.07
CA ASP A 28 -6.43 11.76 -1.22
C ASP A 28 -6.91 10.53 -2.03
N ALA A 29 -7.36 9.48 -1.32
CA ALA A 29 -7.86 8.28 -1.98
C ALA A 29 -9.19 8.55 -2.70
N GLU A 30 -10.09 9.34 -2.10
CA GLU A 30 -11.38 9.72 -2.69
C GLU A 30 -11.23 10.66 -3.89
N ASP A 31 -10.28 11.61 -3.83
CA ASP A 31 -9.97 12.49 -4.96
C ASP A 31 -9.46 11.69 -6.16
N MET A 32 -8.59 10.72 -5.92
CA MET A 32 -8.13 9.80 -6.96
C MET A 32 -9.24 8.90 -7.49
N ILE A 33 -10.18 8.45 -6.65
CA ILE A 33 -11.36 7.70 -7.13
C ILE A 33 -12.16 8.57 -8.08
N ARG A 34 -12.41 9.82 -7.72
CA ARG A 34 -13.16 10.77 -8.55
C ARG A 34 -12.45 11.02 -9.87
N HIS A 35 -11.14 11.29 -9.84
CA HIS A 35 -10.35 11.45 -11.05
C HIS A 35 -10.37 10.20 -11.95
N ILE A 36 -10.28 9.00 -11.37
CA ILE A 36 -10.34 7.76 -12.15
C ILE A 36 -11.75 7.49 -12.68
N ALA A 37 -12.80 7.83 -11.92
CA ALA A 37 -14.19 7.70 -12.37
C ALA A 37 -14.49 8.64 -13.55
N GLU A 38 -13.93 9.85 -13.54
CA GLU A 38 -14.04 10.83 -14.62
C GLU A 38 -13.24 10.39 -15.88
N THR A 39 -12.03 9.86 -15.70
CA THR A 39 -11.15 9.46 -16.83
C THR A 39 -11.45 8.08 -17.39
N ARG A 40 -11.93 7.15 -16.57
CA ARG A 40 -12.25 5.77 -16.94
C ARG A 40 -13.72 5.51 -16.62
N THR A 41 -14.58 5.98 -17.52
CA THR A 41 -16.02 5.82 -17.45
C THR A 41 -16.37 4.32 -17.30
N GLY A 42 -16.92 3.93 -16.14
CA GLY A 42 -17.49 2.60 -15.93
C GLY A 42 -16.79 1.68 -14.91
N ARG A 43 -15.74 2.11 -14.20
CA ARG A 43 -15.20 1.33 -13.06
C ARG A 43 -15.54 2.00 -11.74
N MET A 44 -16.35 1.32 -10.92
CA MET A 44 -16.58 1.72 -9.53
C MET A 44 -15.37 1.28 -8.70
N ILE A 45 -14.57 2.26 -8.28
CA ILE A 45 -13.38 2.06 -7.45
C ILE A 45 -13.72 2.50 -6.04
N THR A 46 -13.25 1.75 -5.05
CA THR A 46 -13.47 2.06 -3.64
C THR A 46 -12.13 2.18 -2.92
N ALA A 47 -12.08 3.06 -1.92
CA ALA A 47 -10.94 3.19 -1.03
C ALA A 47 -11.14 2.23 0.14
N TYR A 48 -10.12 1.44 0.45
CA TYR A 48 -10.10 0.56 1.62
C TYR A 48 -8.83 0.79 2.41
N ARG A 49 -8.93 0.71 3.74
CA ARG A 49 -7.76 0.71 4.61
C ARG A 49 -7.19 -0.71 4.64
N CYS A 50 -5.92 -0.86 4.28
CA CYS A 50 -5.24 -2.14 4.34
C CYS A 50 -4.71 -2.40 5.75
N GLU A 51 -4.99 -3.58 6.28
CA GLU A 51 -4.59 -3.99 7.63
C GLU A 51 -3.09 -4.32 7.72
N ALA A 52 -2.45 -4.67 6.59
CA ALA A 52 -1.02 -5.04 6.56
C ALA A 52 -0.07 -3.84 6.54
N CYS A 53 -0.48 -2.71 5.95
CA CYS A 53 0.34 -1.51 5.85
C CYS A 53 -0.23 -0.31 6.62
N GLY A 54 -1.51 -0.36 7.03
CA GLY A 54 -2.20 0.70 7.76
C GLY A 54 -2.70 1.86 6.89
N PHE A 55 -2.38 1.88 5.59
CA PHE A 55 -2.70 2.95 4.65
C PHE A 55 -3.94 2.68 3.79
N TRP A 56 -4.38 3.72 3.08
CA TRP A 56 -5.50 3.66 2.14
C TRP A 56 -5.05 3.18 0.76
N HIS A 57 -5.83 2.28 0.19
CA HIS A 57 -5.60 1.72 -1.13
C HIS A 57 -6.89 1.72 -1.95
N LEU A 58 -6.71 1.77 -3.26
CA LEU A 58 -7.81 1.70 -4.23
C LEU A 58 -8.03 0.25 -4.65
N THR A 59 -9.28 -0.19 -4.64
CA THR A 59 -9.70 -1.47 -5.22
C THR A 59 -10.78 -1.24 -6.26
N SER A 60 -10.58 -1.81 -7.45
CA SER A 60 -11.61 -1.85 -8.51
C SER A 60 -12.56 -3.04 -8.37
N LYS A 61 -12.36 -3.88 -7.35
CA LYS A 61 -13.22 -5.03 -7.09
C LYS A 61 -14.36 -4.58 -6.17
N GLN A 62 -15.54 -4.41 -6.74
CA GLN A 62 -16.77 -4.49 -5.96
C GLN A 62 -16.91 -5.89 -5.38
N LYS A 63 -17.43 -5.94 -4.15
CA LYS A 63 -17.72 -7.18 -3.42
C LYS A 63 -18.94 -7.85 -4.03
#